data_AF-A0A2U1CTL9-F1
#
_entry.id   AF-A0A2U1CTL9-F1
#
_cell.length_a   1.000
_cell.length_b   1.000
_cell.length_c   1.000
_cell.angle_alpha   90.00
_cell.angle_beta   90.00
_cell.angle_gamma   90.00
#
_symmetry.space_group_name_H-M   'P 1'
#
loop_
_entity.id
_entity.type
_entity.pdbx_description
1 polymer ?
#
loop_
_entity_poly.entity_id
_entity_poly.type
_entity_poly.pdbx_seq_one_letter_code
_entity_poly.pdbx_strand_id
1 'polypeptide(L)' 'MSDVGPQGADVTHSSGNRLAELQLRILWEELLARFEAIDVVSEPKCVQSNFVRGYSEMMVRLTCKA' A
#
# COMPACT_ATOMS: atom_id res chain seq x y z
N MET A 1 24.86 -35.97 7.19
CA MET A 1 24.75 -34.67 7.89
C MET A 1 25.05 -33.58 6.87
N SER A 2 24.04 -33.25 6.07
CA SER A 2 24.06 -32.12 5.14
C SER A 2 22.59 -31.81 4.88
N ASP A 3 21.99 -31.13 5.85
CA ASP A 3 20.66 -30.54 5.70
C ASP A 3 20.84 -29.35 4.75
N VAL A 4 20.52 -29.56 3.48
CA VAL A 4 20.44 -28.49 2.49
C VAL A 4 19.11 -27.81 2.73
N GLY A 5 19.14 -26.77 3.58
CA GLY A 5 18.01 -25.85 3.75
C GLY A 5 17.54 -25.32 2.39
N PRO A 6 16.26 -24.95 2.24
CA PRO A 6 15.69 -24.64 0.93
C PRO A 6 16.36 -23.38 0.36
N GLN A 7 17.28 -23.59 -0.59
CA GLN A 7 17.75 -22.54 -1.48
C GLN A 7 16.68 -22.34 -2.55
N GLY A 8 15.81 -21.37 -2.33
CA GLY A 8 14.69 -21.07 -3.23
C GLY A 8 14.12 -19.68 -2.98
N ALA A 9 14.95 -18.65 -3.08
CA ALA A 9 14.41 -17.32 -3.36
C ALA A 9 14.18 -17.26 -4.88
N ASP A 10 12.96 -17.56 -5.29
CA ASP A 10 12.57 -17.51 -6.71
C ASP A 10 12.86 -16.12 -7.29
N VAL A 11 13.44 -16.10 -8.49
CA VAL A 11 13.83 -14.89 -9.26
C VAL A 11 12.63 -13.97 -9.60
N THR A 12 11.41 -14.37 -9.25
CA THR A 12 10.18 -13.54 -9.29
C THR A 12 10.04 -12.56 -8.12
N HIS A 13 11.08 -12.34 -7.32
CA HIS A 13 11.07 -11.27 -6.33
C HIS A 13 11.05 -9.90 -7.02
N SER A 14 9.97 -9.14 -6.82
CA SER A 14 9.84 -7.82 -7.45
C SER A 14 10.93 -6.85 -6.97
N SER A 15 11.76 -6.35 -7.89
CA SER A 15 12.79 -5.35 -7.60
C SER A 15 12.19 -4.03 -7.08
N GLY A 16 10.89 -3.81 -7.30
CA GLY A 16 10.15 -2.63 -6.85
C GLY A 16 9.67 -2.68 -5.39
N ASN A 17 9.78 -3.82 -4.69
CA ASN A 17 9.19 -3.98 -3.35
C ASN A 17 9.71 -2.92 -2.36
N ARG A 18 11.03 -2.66 -2.38
CA ARG A 18 11.65 -1.66 -1.49
C ARG A 18 11.21 -0.22 -1.81
N LEU A 19 11.01 0.09 -3.08
CA LEU A 19 10.53 1.42 -3.47
C LEU A 19 9.07 1.63 -3.02
N ALA A 20 8.21 0.62 -3.21
CA ALA A 20 6.83 0.66 -2.77
C ALA A 20 6.72 0.82 -1.23
N GLU A 21 7.58 0.10 -0.49
CA GLU A 21 7.69 0.22 0.96
C GLU A 21 8.04 1.66 1.39
N LEU A 22 9.05 2.27 0.75
CA LEU A 22 9.45 3.65 1.04
C LEU A 22 8.34 4.66 0.70
N GLN A 23 7.65 4.48 -0.43
CA GLN A 23 6.55 5.35 -0.83
C GLN A 23 5.40 5.33 0.19
N LEU A 24 4.99 4.14 0.64
CA LEU A 24 3.94 3.99 1.65
C LEU A 24 4.38 4.57 3.00
N ARG A 25 5.64 4.35 3.40
CA ARG A 25 6.16 4.91 4.64
C ARG A 25 6.11 6.44 4.64
N ILE A 26 6.65 7.07 3.60
CA ILE A 26 6.66 8.53 3.48
C ILE A 26 5.23 9.06 3.43
N LEU A 27 4.33 8.42 2.67
CA LEU A 27 2.92 8.82 2.63
C LEU A 27 2.30 8.84 4.04
N TRP A 28 2.49 7.78 4.83
CA TRP A 28 1.94 7.69 6.18
C TRP A 28 2.59 8.67 7.17
N GLU A 29 3.92 8.84 7.11
CA GLU A 29 4.65 9.84 7.91
C GLU A 29 4.07 11.24 7.69
N GLU A 30 3.88 11.62 6.43
CA GLU A 30 3.38 12.95 6.06
C GLU A 30 1.88 13.13 6.35
N LEU A 31 1.06 12.08 6.19
CA LEU A 31 -0.38 12.11 6.52
C LEU A 31 -0.60 12.23 8.03
N LEU A 32 0.07 11.40 8.83
CA LEU A 32 -0.06 11.42 10.29
C LEU A 32 0.47 12.73 10.88
N ALA A 33 1.40 13.42 10.22
CA ALA A 33 1.87 14.74 10.67
C ALA A 33 0.83 15.85 10.45
N ARG A 34 -0.07 15.72 9.46
CA ARG A 34 -0.97 16.81 9.01
C ARG A 34 -2.44 16.61 9.33
N PHE A 35 -2.90 15.38 9.46
CA PHE A 35 -4.32 15.05 9.62
C PHE A 35 -4.57 14.24 10.89
N GLU A 36 -5.65 14.56 11.58
CA GLU A 36 -6.16 13.81 12.73
C GLU A 36 -7.00 12.61 12.28
N ALA A 37 -7.76 12.78 11.19
CA ALA A 37 -8.63 11.75 10.66
C ALA A 37 -8.70 11.81 9.12
N ILE A 38 -8.91 10.63 8.52
CA ILE A 38 -9.15 10.41 7.11
C ILE A 38 -10.33 9.44 7.01
N ASP A 39 -11.53 9.97 6.76
CA ASP A 39 -12.76 9.18 6.75
C ASP A 39 -13.19 8.88 5.31
N VAL A 40 -13.45 7.62 5.00
CA VAL A 40 -14.08 7.23 3.72
C VAL A 40 -15.58 7.52 3.82
N VAL A 41 -16.10 8.37 2.93
CA VAL A 41 -17.48 8.89 3.04
C VAL A 41 -18.48 8.23 2.09
N SER A 42 -18.01 7.36 1.21
CA SER A 42 -18.84 6.58 0.30
C SER A 42 -18.17 5.24 0.01
N GLU A 43 -18.95 4.25 -0.43
CA GLU A 43 -18.41 2.98 -0.90
C GLU A 43 -17.39 3.22 -2.04
N PRO A 44 -16.14 2.72 -1.95
CA PRO A 44 -15.16 2.86 -3.01
C PRO A 44 -15.57 2.13 -4.28
N LYS A 45 -15.22 2.68 -5.45
CA LYS A 45 -15.42 1.98 -6.73
C LYS A 45 -14.19 1.18 -7.07
N CYS A 46 -14.36 -0.13 -7.27
CA CYS A 46 -13.28 -1.01 -7.70
C CYS A 46 -13.01 -0.89 -9.19
N VAL A 47 -11.74 -1.04 -9.58
CA VAL A 47 -11.37 -1.20 -10.98
C VAL A 47 -11.90 -2.53 -11.50
N GLN A 48 -12.58 -2.52 -12.65
CA GLN A 48 -12.99 -3.75 -13.33
C GLN A 48 -11.77 -4.39 -14.01
N SER A 49 -11.03 -5.23 -13.28
CA SER A 49 -9.88 -5.97 -13.80
C SER A 49 -9.76 -7.36 -13.18
N ASN A 50 -9.38 -8.34 -13.98
CA ASN A 50 -9.07 -9.70 -13.53
C ASN A 50 -7.64 -9.84 -13.00
N PHE A 51 -6.82 -8.79 -13.11
CA PHE A 51 -5.41 -8.79 -12.69
C PHE A 51 -5.13 -7.72 -11.64
N VAL A 52 -5.59 -6.49 -11.89
CA VAL A 52 -5.34 -5.35 -11.00
C VAL A 52 -6.42 -5.29 -9.93
N ARG A 53 -6.01 -5.34 -8.65
CA ARG A 53 -6.88 -5.06 -7.51
C ARG A 53 -6.64 -3.62 -7.08
N GLY A 54 -7.54 -2.71 -7.47
CA GLY A 54 -7.42 -1.30 -7.15
C GLY A 54 -8.78 -0.60 -7.08
N TYR A 55 -8.76 0.63 -6.60
CA TYR A 55 -9.93 1.50 -6.57
C TYR A 55 -9.81 2.55 -7.66
N SER A 56 -10.85 2.71 -8.48
CA SER A 56 -10.93 3.79 -9.47
C SER A 56 -11.36 5.11 -8.83
N GLU A 57 -12.16 5.05 -7.76
CA GLU A 57 -12.62 6.21 -6.99
C GLU A 57 -12.72 5.85 -5.50
N MET A 58 -12.26 6.75 -4.62
CA MET A 58 -12.41 6.66 -3.16
C MET A 58 -12.60 8.07 -2.61
N MET A 59 -13.82 8.39 -2.15
CA MET A 59 -14.13 9.70 -1.61
C MET A 59 -13.76 9.74 -0.13
N VAL A 60 -12.94 10.72 0.26
CA VAL A 60 -12.48 10.90 1.64
C VAL A 60 -12.75 12.30 2.16
N ARG A 61 -12.96 12.40 3.48
CA ARG A 61 -12.96 13.66 4.23
C ARG A 61 -11.72 13.69 5.12
N LEU A 62 -11.04 14.83 5.15
CA LEU A 62 -9.84 15.05 5.96
C LEU A 62 -10.16 15.99 7.12
N THR A 63 -9.67 15.65 8.31
CA THR A 63 -9.66 16.54 9.47
C THR A 63 -8.22 16.97 9.71
N CYS A 64 -7.92 18.26 9.50
CA CYS A 64 -6.59 18.81 9.73
C CYS A 64 -6.25 18.86 11.22
N LYS A 65 -4.98 18.70 11.55
CA LYS A 65 -4.46 19.02 12.88
C LYS A 65 -4.49 20.54 13.11
N ALA A 66 -4.84 20.94 14.34
CA ALA A 66 -4.82 22.33 14.79
C ALA A 66 -3.40 22.90 14.92
#